data_AF-A0A923CGE8-F1
#
_entry.id   AF-A0A923CGE8-F1
#
_cell.length_a   1.000
_cell.length_b   1.000
_cell.length_c   1.000
_cell.angle_alpha   90.00
_cell.angle_beta   90.00
_cell.angle_gamma   90.00
#
_symmetry.space_group_name_H-M   'P 1'
#
loop_
_entity.id
_entity.type
_entity.pdbx_description
1 polymer ?
#
loop_
_entity_poly.entity_id
_entity_poly.type
_entity_poly.pdbx_seq_one_letter_code
_entity_poly.pdbx_strand_id
1 'polypeptide(L)'
;MISNFMCEAIKGATAAYAHPLGLKTSTTFLSRLNQGQANWSVDRTENYAYDADFDYLTSVDYNDGLANEVQSWSYDAAGNRVSDSAKPGTWTYDNLNRMSGSPMASYTHDAVGNRLTKVSGGNTTSYSWDAVNRMIEAGPVSGSRNSYKYRADGMRVRKEIPGLVEKVYYDGQMPVETFEDFSTGNDKLTRNFVGARGIEMMETTVSGVTTQAYPLYDTHGNMVATLSKNTAGTSWSLGNERSYDVWGSVRSGVTTGGPKGRYVANLGHVQDDESGLNYMRARYYEPETGRFVSQDAAKIGHNWFSYADNLPTVKIDQTGRYSHWFYAGAAVYTLGILQSLFAGALLIINNTPTGVIEAIKAASIAVILIGLGVSLISIGVSQENENLNASVAIGGVLIEVLFANLIKQITPMAIETAMIGKTHTAKAGLALFAYSLLCFGYLVSMEFD
;
A
#
# COMPACT_ATOMS: atom_id res chain seq x y z
N MET A 1 20.51 -7.52 31.57
CA MET A 1 21.21 -6.22 31.55
C MET A 1 21.08 -5.44 30.22
N ILE A 2 20.11 -5.78 29.35
CA ILE A 2 19.88 -5.10 28.05
C ILE A 2 18.87 -3.94 28.16
N SER A 3 18.19 -3.79 29.30
CA SER A 3 17.12 -2.79 29.49
C SER A 3 17.57 -1.41 30.00
N ASN A 4 18.81 -1.27 30.50
CA ASN A 4 19.26 -0.02 31.15
C ASN A 4 20.15 0.89 30.29
N PHE A 5 20.36 0.55 29.01
CA PHE A 5 21.19 1.34 28.08
C PHE A 5 20.41 1.91 26.88
N MET A 6 19.08 1.82 26.90
CA MET A 6 18.19 2.27 25.81
C MET A 6 17.50 3.58 26.19
N CYS A 7 18.21 4.71 26.29
CA CYS A 7 17.57 6.02 26.16
C CYS A 7 18.58 7.16 25.99
N GLU A 8 18.84 7.55 24.75
CA GLU A 8 18.94 8.97 24.44
C GLU A 8 18.00 9.19 23.24
N ALA A 9 16.96 9.97 23.45
CA ALA A 9 15.94 10.35 22.47
C ALA A 9 15.33 9.23 21.59
N ILE A 10 14.18 8.68 22.01
CA ILE A 10 13.35 7.79 21.17
C ILE A 10 12.09 8.53 20.72
N LYS A 11 11.70 8.41 19.45
CA LYS A 11 10.40 8.85 18.90
C LYS A 11 9.52 7.64 18.58
N GLY A 12 8.23 7.74 18.88
CA GLY A 12 7.21 6.74 18.58
C GLY A 12 5.87 7.39 18.30
N ALA A 13 4.89 6.61 17.86
CA ALA A 13 3.54 7.10 17.68
C ALA A 13 2.51 5.99 17.96
N THR A 14 1.32 6.40 18.41
CA THR A 14 0.13 5.55 18.57
C THR A 14 -1.01 6.14 17.74
N ALA A 15 -1.98 5.30 17.37
CA ALA A 15 -3.06 5.69 16.47
C ALA A 15 -4.42 5.25 17.03
N ALA A 16 -5.43 6.12 16.93
CA ALA A 16 -6.81 5.79 17.21
C ALA A 16 -7.57 5.57 15.91
N TYR A 17 -8.53 4.64 15.93
CA TYR A 17 -9.33 4.27 14.77
C TYR A 17 -10.83 4.48 15.02
N ALA A 18 -11.55 4.96 14.00
CA ALA A 18 -13.00 4.91 13.95
C ALA A 18 -13.47 3.48 13.65
N HIS A 19 -14.36 2.97 14.47
CA HIS A 19 -15.13 1.76 14.21
C HIS A 19 -16.39 2.15 13.42
N PRO A 20 -16.83 1.44 12.35
CA PRO A 20 -16.39 0.13 11.83
C PRO A 20 -15.42 0.16 10.63
N LEU A 21 -15.04 1.34 10.14
CA LEU A 21 -14.33 1.48 8.85
C LEU A 21 -12.80 1.37 8.97
N GLY A 22 -12.26 1.29 10.19
CA GLY A 22 -10.81 1.19 10.41
C GLY A 22 -10.05 2.45 9.98
N LEU A 23 -10.73 3.61 9.98
CA LEU A 23 -10.12 4.89 9.62
C LEU A 23 -9.35 5.47 10.79
N LYS A 24 -8.15 5.99 10.56
CA LYS A 24 -7.32 6.59 11.60
C LYS A 24 -7.87 7.96 11.96
N THR A 25 -8.52 8.13 13.11
CA THR A 25 -9.11 9.43 13.51
C THR A 25 -8.12 10.34 14.21
N SER A 26 -7.08 9.76 14.81
CA SER A 26 -5.97 10.54 15.35
C SER A 26 -4.65 9.76 15.42
N THR A 27 -3.54 10.49 15.45
CA THR A 27 -2.20 9.96 15.72
C THR A 27 -1.55 10.76 16.83
N THR A 28 -1.12 10.11 17.90
CA THR A 28 -0.33 10.75 18.95
C THR A 28 1.14 10.41 18.77
N PHE A 29 1.97 11.44 18.59
CA PHE A 29 3.43 11.34 18.54
C PHE A 29 4.00 11.47 19.94
N LEU A 30 4.94 10.59 20.26
CA LEU A 30 5.52 10.44 21.59
C LEU A 30 7.04 10.55 21.49
N SER A 31 7.66 11.20 22.46
CA SER A 31 9.11 11.18 22.63
C SER A 31 9.54 10.79 24.04
N ARG A 32 10.79 10.35 24.13
CA ARG A 32 11.51 10.15 25.39
C ARG A 32 12.91 10.72 25.24
N LEU A 33 13.06 12.02 25.52
CA LEU A 33 14.26 12.79 25.18
C LEU A 33 15.39 12.71 26.23
N ASN A 34 15.07 12.51 27.52
CA ASN A 34 16.05 12.61 28.61
C ASN A 34 16.22 11.31 29.43
N GLN A 35 17.46 11.02 29.83
CA GLN A 35 17.75 10.01 30.86
C GLN A 35 17.07 10.41 32.17
N GLY A 36 16.24 9.50 32.72
CA GLY A 36 15.55 9.68 34.00
C GLY A 36 14.02 9.81 33.91
N GLN A 37 13.44 10.05 32.73
CA GLN A 37 11.99 10.00 32.58
C GLN A 37 11.54 8.55 32.37
N ALA A 38 10.73 8.02 33.29
CA ALA A 38 10.17 6.68 33.18
C ALA A 38 9.07 6.58 32.10
N ASN A 39 8.43 7.70 31.76
CA ASN A 39 7.24 7.75 30.92
C ASN A 39 7.51 8.47 29.60
N TRP A 40 6.78 8.05 28.56
CA TRP A 40 6.71 8.76 27.28
C TRP A 40 6.03 10.12 27.47
N SER A 41 6.60 11.17 26.87
CA SER A 41 5.94 12.46 26.74
C SER A 41 5.16 12.49 25.44
N VAL A 42 3.97 13.09 25.46
CA VAL A 42 3.25 13.42 24.24
C VAL A 42 3.92 14.64 23.61
N ASP A 43 4.31 14.53 22.35
CA ASP A 43 4.84 15.64 21.56
C ASP A 43 3.70 16.42 20.94
N ARG A 44 2.81 15.72 20.22
CA ARG A 44 1.60 16.27 19.60
C ARG A 44 0.59 15.17 19.27
N THR A 45 -0.67 15.55 19.06
CA THR A 45 -1.72 14.66 18.56
C THR A 45 -2.35 15.24 17.31
N GLU A 46 -2.21 14.55 16.20
CA GLU A 46 -2.84 14.94 14.94
C GLU A 46 -4.27 14.38 14.89
N ASN A 47 -5.23 15.19 14.45
CA ASN A 47 -6.63 14.79 14.33
C ASN A 47 -7.05 14.82 12.85
N TYR A 48 -7.85 13.84 12.43
CA TYR A 48 -8.27 13.68 11.04
C TYR A 48 -9.79 13.60 10.93
N ALA A 49 -10.34 14.18 9.86
CA ALA A 49 -11.74 14.03 9.50
C ALA A 49 -11.85 13.49 8.07
N TYR A 50 -12.95 12.78 7.82
CA TYR A 50 -13.23 12.08 6.58
C TYR A 50 -14.62 12.48 6.08
N ASP A 51 -14.85 12.40 4.77
CA ASP A 51 -16.21 12.49 4.25
C ASP A 51 -17.04 11.26 4.66
N ALA A 52 -18.37 11.35 4.55
CA ALA A 52 -19.27 10.30 4.99
C ALA A 52 -19.57 9.23 3.91
N ASP A 53 -19.18 9.48 2.66
CA ASP A 53 -19.63 8.69 1.50
C ASP A 53 -18.55 7.71 1.03
N PHE A 54 -17.33 8.22 0.81
CA PHE A 54 -16.17 7.48 0.30
C PHE A 54 -15.00 7.46 1.28
N ASP A 55 -15.21 8.04 2.47
CA ASP A 55 -14.21 8.18 3.53
C ASP A 55 -12.97 8.97 3.08
N TYR A 56 -13.05 9.86 2.08
CA TYR A 56 -11.85 10.62 1.71
C TYR A 56 -11.43 11.55 2.84
N LEU A 57 -10.12 11.70 3.03
CA LEU A 57 -9.58 12.60 4.05
C LEU A 57 -9.97 14.05 3.73
N THR A 58 -10.83 14.65 4.54
CA THR A 58 -11.35 16.01 4.32
C THR A 58 -10.65 17.06 5.16
N SER A 59 -10.08 16.70 6.30
CA SER A 59 -9.24 17.61 7.07
C SER A 59 -8.22 16.91 7.95
N VAL A 60 -7.18 17.66 8.27
CA VAL A 60 -6.22 17.33 9.31
C VAL A 60 -5.95 18.57 10.16
N ASP A 61 -5.75 18.35 11.44
CA ASP A 61 -5.13 19.28 12.36
C ASP A 61 -3.85 18.63 12.89
N TYR A 62 -2.70 19.15 12.48
CA TYR A 62 -1.39 18.58 12.82
C TYR A 62 -0.98 18.86 14.28
N ASN A 63 -1.60 19.83 14.98
CA ASN A 63 -1.21 20.23 16.33
C ASN A 63 0.30 20.45 16.51
N ASP A 64 0.95 21.06 15.50
CA ASP A 64 2.39 21.28 15.46
C ASP A 64 2.81 22.75 15.52
N GLY A 65 1.85 23.68 15.58
CA GLY A 65 2.11 25.12 15.62
C GLY A 65 2.82 25.68 14.37
N LEU A 66 2.88 24.92 13.27
CA LEU A 66 3.47 25.37 12.01
C LEU A 66 2.42 26.03 11.10
N ALA A 67 2.88 26.69 10.04
CA ALA A 67 1.97 27.20 9.03
C ALA A 67 1.12 26.07 8.43
N ASN A 68 -0.15 26.36 8.12
CA ASN A 68 -1.10 25.37 7.63
C ASN A 68 -1.18 24.14 8.55
N GLU A 69 -1.22 24.37 9.87
CA GLU A 69 -1.48 23.35 10.90
C GLU A 69 -2.84 22.68 10.73
N VAL A 70 -3.87 23.46 10.40
CA VAL A 70 -5.16 22.93 9.96
C VAL A 70 -5.24 23.00 8.45
N GLN A 71 -5.43 21.84 7.80
CA GLN A 71 -5.62 21.75 6.36
C GLN A 71 -6.92 21.04 6.03
N SER A 72 -7.55 21.44 4.93
CA SER A 72 -8.76 20.81 4.44
C SER A 72 -8.75 20.65 2.92
N TRP A 73 -9.45 19.61 2.48
CA TRP A 73 -9.56 19.21 1.08
C TRP A 73 -11.01 18.87 0.74
N SER A 74 -11.34 19.04 -0.53
CA SER A 74 -12.58 18.56 -1.12
C SER A 74 -12.27 17.85 -2.43
N TYR A 75 -13.18 16.98 -2.83
CA TYR A 75 -13.01 16.08 -3.96
C TYR A 75 -14.20 16.18 -4.90
N ASP A 76 -13.98 15.95 -6.19
CA ASP A 76 -15.06 15.71 -7.13
C ASP A 76 -15.60 14.26 -7.02
N ALA A 77 -16.63 13.94 -7.79
CA ALA A 77 -17.25 12.61 -7.80
C ALA A 77 -16.32 11.48 -8.29
N ALA A 78 -15.23 11.82 -8.96
CA ALA A 78 -14.21 10.86 -9.38
C ALA A 78 -13.04 10.77 -8.38
N GLY A 79 -13.15 11.43 -7.21
CA GLY A 79 -12.12 11.43 -6.19
C GLY A 79 -10.90 12.29 -6.54
N ASN A 80 -11.00 13.19 -7.52
CA ASN A 80 -9.94 14.17 -7.76
C ASN A 80 -10.03 15.28 -6.72
N ARG A 81 -8.91 15.62 -6.08
CA ARG A 81 -8.83 16.77 -5.16
C ARG A 81 -9.10 18.07 -5.92
N VAL A 82 -10.16 18.80 -5.57
CA VAL A 82 -10.54 20.09 -6.19
C VAL A 82 -10.27 21.30 -5.30
N SER A 83 -9.94 21.08 -4.02
CA SER A 83 -9.45 22.13 -3.13
C SER A 83 -8.34 21.64 -2.21
N ASP A 84 -7.50 22.58 -1.77
CA ASP A 84 -6.49 22.40 -0.74
C ASP A 84 -6.34 23.75 -0.02
N SER A 85 -6.67 23.83 1.27
CA SER A 85 -6.62 25.10 2.00
C SER A 85 -5.20 25.67 2.14
N ALA A 86 -4.16 24.84 2.06
CA ALA A 86 -2.77 25.26 2.07
C ALA A 86 -2.27 25.70 0.68
N LYS A 87 -2.98 25.30 -0.39
CA LYS A 87 -2.70 25.63 -1.79
C LYS A 87 -3.98 26.17 -2.44
N PRO A 88 -4.41 27.39 -2.08
CA PRO A 88 -5.62 27.97 -2.62
C PRO A 88 -5.47 28.27 -4.12
N GLY A 89 -6.49 27.93 -4.91
CA GLY A 89 -6.52 28.19 -6.35
C GLY A 89 -7.28 27.11 -7.09
N THR A 90 -7.17 27.13 -8.41
CA THR A 90 -7.90 26.21 -9.28
C THR A 90 -7.13 24.91 -9.49
N TRP A 91 -7.85 23.81 -9.29
CA TRP A 91 -7.41 22.46 -9.64
C TRP A 91 -8.23 22.00 -10.84
N THR A 92 -7.57 21.54 -11.90
CA THR A 92 -8.23 21.12 -13.14
C THR A 92 -7.79 19.74 -13.56
N TYR A 93 -8.76 19.00 -14.11
CA TYR A 93 -8.61 17.64 -14.58
C TYR A 93 -9.32 17.51 -15.92
N ASP A 94 -8.84 16.58 -16.75
CA ASP A 94 -9.59 16.18 -17.93
C ASP A 94 -10.58 15.03 -17.64
N ASN A 95 -11.27 14.59 -18.68
CA ASN A 95 -12.27 13.52 -18.61
C ASN A 95 -11.69 12.14 -18.25
N LEU A 96 -10.37 11.98 -18.22
CA LEU A 96 -9.67 10.77 -17.81
C LEU A 96 -9.01 10.92 -16.44
N ASN A 97 -9.44 11.91 -15.66
CA ASN A 97 -8.95 12.22 -14.31
C ASN A 97 -7.46 12.58 -14.26
N ARG A 98 -6.86 12.93 -15.41
CA ARG A 98 -5.47 13.39 -15.50
C ARG A 98 -5.45 14.86 -15.09
N MET A 99 -4.57 15.22 -14.16
CA MET A 99 -4.45 16.61 -13.70
C MET A 99 -3.94 17.48 -14.84
N SER A 100 -4.70 18.48 -15.29
CA SER A 100 -4.21 19.46 -16.27
C SER A 100 -3.60 20.69 -15.60
N GLY A 101 -3.95 20.96 -14.35
CA GLY A 101 -3.40 22.09 -13.59
C GLY A 101 -3.67 22.04 -12.09
N SER A 102 -2.74 22.60 -11.34
CA SER A 102 -2.84 22.93 -9.92
C SER A 102 -2.58 24.44 -9.75
N PRO A 103 -2.80 25.01 -8.56
CA PRO A 103 -2.55 26.43 -8.29
C PRO A 103 -1.12 26.89 -8.60
N MET A 104 -0.15 25.97 -8.60
CA MET A 104 1.28 26.27 -8.79
C MET A 104 1.83 25.82 -10.14
N ALA A 105 1.14 24.93 -10.86
CA ALA A 105 1.70 24.34 -12.07
C ALA A 105 0.64 23.85 -13.06
N SER A 106 1.02 23.73 -14.33
CA SER A 106 0.24 23.06 -15.37
C SER A 106 0.92 21.79 -15.85
N TYR A 107 0.13 20.85 -16.34
CA TYR A 107 0.62 19.52 -16.70
C TYR A 107 0.04 19.05 -18.02
N THR A 108 0.83 18.26 -18.75
CA THR A 108 0.38 17.54 -19.95
C THR A 108 0.63 16.06 -19.79
N HIS A 109 -0.11 15.25 -20.54
CA HIS A 109 -0.07 13.79 -20.46
C HIS A 109 -0.09 13.18 -21.86
N ASP A 110 0.45 11.97 -22.00
CA ASP A 110 0.28 11.15 -23.19
C ASP A 110 -1.10 10.47 -23.23
N ALA A 111 -1.36 9.72 -24.29
CA ALA A 111 -2.63 9.02 -24.51
C ALA A 111 -2.93 7.94 -23.45
N VAL A 112 -1.91 7.35 -22.83
CA VAL A 112 -2.05 6.32 -21.78
C VAL A 112 -1.95 6.91 -20.37
N GLY A 113 -1.89 8.23 -20.26
CA GLY A 113 -1.97 8.97 -19.01
C GLY A 113 -0.65 9.13 -18.26
N ASN A 114 0.50 8.91 -18.90
CA ASN A 114 1.77 9.29 -18.31
C ASN A 114 1.97 10.81 -18.43
N ARG A 115 2.40 11.48 -17.35
CA ARG A 115 2.73 12.91 -17.38
C ARG A 115 3.90 13.17 -18.32
N LEU A 116 3.74 14.09 -19.28
CA LEU A 116 4.78 14.50 -20.21
C LEU A 116 5.49 15.77 -19.76
N THR A 117 4.76 16.74 -19.20
CA THR A 117 5.34 18.00 -18.72
C THR A 117 4.74 18.45 -17.39
N LYS A 118 5.55 19.18 -16.61
CA LYS A 118 5.15 20.05 -15.50
C LYS A 118 5.71 21.44 -15.77
N VAL A 119 4.86 22.46 -15.84
CA VAL A 119 5.27 23.86 -15.96
C VAL A 119 4.99 24.56 -14.65
N SER A 120 6.04 24.95 -13.92
CA SER A 120 5.94 25.64 -12.62
C SER A 120 6.86 26.85 -12.60
N GLY A 121 6.34 28.03 -12.24
CA GLY A 121 7.12 29.27 -12.18
C GLY A 121 7.86 29.62 -13.48
N GLY A 122 7.29 29.28 -14.64
CA GLY A 122 7.90 29.48 -15.96
C GLY A 122 8.91 28.41 -16.39
N ASN A 123 9.29 27.48 -15.50
CA ASN A 123 10.18 26.38 -15.81
C ASN A 123 9.40 25.14 -16.26
N THR A 124 9.86 24.48 -17.32
CA THR A 124 9.26 23.25 -17.83
C THR A 124 10.14 22.05 -17.52
N THR A 125 9.62 21.14 -16.71
CA THR A 125 10.16 19.79 -16.52
C THR A 125 9.47 18.85 -17.49
N SER A 126 10.24 18.12 -18.29
CA SER A 126 9.79 17.06 -19.18
C SER A 126 10.04 15.70 -18.57
N TYR A 127 9.16 14.75 -18.88
CA TYR A 127 9.24 13.36 -18.45
C TYR A 127 9.11 12.45 -19.67
N SER A 128 9.99 11.46 -19.77
CA SER A 128 10.00 10.46 -20.85
C SER A 128 9.70 9.08 -20.28
N TRP A 129 8.97 8.27 -21.03
CA TRP A 129 8.48 6.97 -20.60
C TRP A 129 8.86 5.89 -21.62
N ASP A 130 9.10 4.67 -21.15
CA ASP A 130 9.26 3.52 -22.04
C ASP A 130 7.91 2.90 -22.44
N ALA A 131 7.96 1.92 -23.34
CA ALA A 131 6.77 1.26 -23.87
C ALA A 131 5.95 0.47 -22.83
N VAL A 132 6.49 0.27 -21.62
CA VAL A 132 5.81 -0.41 -20.51
C VAL A 132 5.50 0.57 -19.36
N ASN A 133 5.39 1.87 -19.68
CA ASN A 133 4.98 2.95 -18.77
C ASN A 133 5.91 3.17 -17.57
N ARG A 134 7.22 2.93 -17.73
CA ARG A 134 8.23 3.29 -16.72
C ARG A 134 8.94 4.58 -17.13
N MET A 135 9.12 5.49 -16.17
CA MET A 135 9.76 6.78 -16.43
C MET A 135 11.25 6.59 -16.66
N ILE A 136 11.75 6.82 -17.85
CA ILE A 136 13.17 6.65 -18.19
C ILE A 136 13.96 7.95 -18.07
N GLU A 137 13.29 9.11 -18.09
CA GLU A 137 13.95 10.41 -17.88
C GLU A 137 13.03 11.44 -17.22
N ALA A 138 13.62 12.34 -16.44
CA ALA A 138 12.98 13.53 -15.89
C ALA A 138 13.97 14.70 -15.85
N GLY A 139 13.56 15.91 -16.25
CA GLY A 139 14.43 17.09 -16.16
C GLY A 139 13.99 18.25 -17.04
N PRO A 140 14.81 19.31 -17.14
CA PRO A 140 14.47 20.46 -17.98
C PRO A 140 14.37 20.07 -19.47
N VAL A 141 13.59 20.83 -20.24
CA VAL A 141 13.45 20.63 -21.70
C VAL A 141 14.82 20.68 -22.38
N SER A 142 15.69 21.59 -21.95
CA SER A 142 17.07 21.72 -22.41
C SER A 142 18.05 21.60 -21.23
N GLY A 143 19.18 20.94 -21.44
CA GLY A 143 20.20 20.72 -20.42
C GLY A 143 20.20 19.28 -19.91
N SER A 144 20.94 19.05 -18.83
CA SER A 144 21.11 17.70 -18.31
C SER A 144 19.84 17.20 -17.62
N ARG A 145 19.46 15.95 -17.93
CA ARG A 145 18.29 15.28 -17.38
C ARG A 145 18.70 14.13 -16.47
N ASN A 146 17.80 13.77 -15.58
CA ASN A 146 17.92 12.57 -14.77
C ASN A 146 17.48 11.38 -15.61
N SER A 147 18.31 10.35 -15.71
CA SER A 147 17.99 9.11 -16.43
C SER A 147 17.79 7.96 -15.46
N TYR A 148 16.91 7.02 -15.80
CA TYR A 148 16.57 5.88 -14.97
C TYR A 148 16.70 4.58 -15.78
N LYS A 149 17.23 3.53 -15.16
CA LYS A 149 17.28 2.17 -15.73
C LYS A 149 16.63 1.18 -14.79
N TYR A 150 15.94 0.23 -15.38
CA TYR A 150 15.13 -0.78 -14.72
C TYR A 150 15.63 -2.17 -15.07
N ARG A 151 15.45 -3.11 -14.15
CA ARG A 151 15.59 -4.53 -14.48
C ARG A 151 14.31 -5.07 -15.11
N ALA A 152 14.31 -6.37 -15.47
CA ALA A 152 13.19 -7.01 -16.14
C ALA A 152 11.87 -6.98 -15.34
N ASP A 153 11.93 -7.14 -14.01
CA ASP A 153 10.77 -7.09 -13.10
C ASP A 153 10.18 -5.68 -12.88
N GLY A 154 10.77 -4.64 -13.51
CA GLY A 154 10.31 -3.26 -13.38
C GLY A 154 10.94 -2.46 -12.24
N MET A 155 11.83 -3.05 -11.42
CA MET A 155 12.53 -2.31 -10.36
C MET A 155 13.69 -1.47 -10.92
N ARG A 156 13.74 -0.19 -10.52
CA ARG A 156 14.82 0.75 -10.82
C ARG A 156 16.11 0.28 -10.16
N VAL A 157 17.13 0.05 -10.98
CA VAL A 157 18.46 -0.39 -10.50
C VAL A 157 19.52 0.69 -10.69
N ARG A 158 19.21 1.74 -11.47
CA ARG A 158 20.15 2.82 -11.73
C ARG A 158 19.46 4.16 -11.94
N LYS A 159 20.05 5.21 -11.40
CA LYS A 159 19.72 6.61 -11.65
C LYS A 159 21.00 7.35 -12.03
N GLU A 160 20.96 8.14 -13.09
CA GLU A 160 22.05 9.06 -13.43
C GLU A 160 21.52 10.48 -13.38
N ILE A 161 22.22 11.35 -12.68
CA ILE A 161 21.97 12.78 -12.65
C ILE A 161 23.31 13.50 -12.91
N PRO A 162 23.31 14.81 -13.15
CA PRO A 162 24.57 15.55 -13.35
C PRO A 162 25.54 15.35 -12.17
N GLY A 163 26.67 14.70 -12.43
CA GLY A 163 27.73 14.47 -11.43
C GLY A 163 27.50 13.31 -10.46
N LEU A 164 26.42 12.53 -10.60
CA LEU A 164 26.16 11.36 -9.76
C LEU A 164 25.54 10.20 -10.57
N VAL A 165 26.12 9.01 -10.40
CA VAL A 165 25.53 7.73 -10.82
C VAL A 165 25.17 6.93 -9.58
N GLU A 166 23.89 6.70 -9.36
CA GLU A 166 23.37 5.87 -8.26
C GLU A 166 23.00 4.48 -8.80
N LYS A 167 23.46 3.43 -8.13
CA LYS A 167 23.12 2.02 -8.39
C LYS A 167 22.50 1.42 -7.14
N VAL A 168 21.40 0.69 -7.29
CA VAL A 168 20.66 0.10 -6.17
C VAL A 168 20.54 -1.41 -6.34
N TYR A 169 20.90 -2.13 -5.28
CA TYR A 169 20.77 -3.58 -5.18
C TYR A 169 19.69 -3.92 -4.16
N TYR A 170 18.93 -4.96 -4.47
CA TYR A 170 17.73 -5.31 -3.72
C TYR A 170 17.77 -6.77 -3.28
N ASP A 171 17.15 -7.03 -2.13
CA ASP A 171 16.72 -8.34 -1.70
C ASP A 171 15.18 -8.36 -1.74
N GLY A 172 14.63 -9.17 -2.65
CA GLY A 172 13.24 -9.05 -3.08
C GLY A 172 12.93 -7.62 -3.54
N GLN A 173 12.03 -6.97 -2.80
CA GLN A 173 11.60 -5.60 -3.07
C GLN A 173 12.36 -4.53 -2.27
N MET A 174 13.14 -4.90 -1.24
CA MET A 174 13.79 -3.97 -0.32
C MET A 174 15.21 -3.61 -0.79
N PRO A 175 15.61 -2.32 -0.79
CA PRO A 175 16.96 -1.93 -1.16
C PRO A 175 17.94 -2.30 -0.04
N VAL A 176 18.89 -3.19 -0.32
CA VAL A 176 19.89 -3.67 0.64
C VAL A 176 21.24 -2.98 0.48
N GLU A 177 21.55 -2.49 -0.71
CA GLU A 177 22.78 -1.74 -0.95
C GLU A 177 22.54 -0.64 -1.99
N THR A 178 23.13 0.52 -1.78
CA THR A 178 23.12 1.65 -2.72
C THR A 178 24.52 2.18 -2.86
N PHE A 179 25.00 2.27 -4.10
CA PHE A 179 26.28 2.84 -4.44
C PHE A 179 26.08 4.14 -5.22
N GLU A 180 26.61 5.24 -4.70
CA GLU A 180 26.55 6.57 -5.29
C GLU A 180 27.97 6.96 -5.72
N ASP A 181 28.20 6.93 -7.03
CA ASP A 181 29.46 7.30 -7.70
C ASP A 181 29.41 8.78 -8.04
N PHE A 182 30.21 9.58 -7.33
CA PHE A 182 30.23 11.03 -7.50
C PHE A 182 31.39 11.41 -8.39
N SER A 183 31.14 12.26 -9.39
CA SER A 183 32.20 12.77 -10.28
C SER A 183 33.29 13.57 -9.55
N THR A 184 33.06 13.94 -8.29
CA THR A 184 34.01 14.65 -7.41
C THR A 184 34.91 13.72 -6.60
N GLY A 185 34.73 12.40 -6.68
CA GLY A 185 35.58 11.40 -6.01
C GLY A 185 35.21 11.09 -4.55
N ASN A 186 34.02 11.48 -4.09
CA ASN A 186 33.50 11.15 -2.74
C ASN A 186 32.42 10.07 -2.82
N ASP A 187 32.76 8.93 -3.39
CA ASP A 187 31.83 7.82 -3.56
C ASP A 187 31.27 7.36 -2.22
N LYS A 188 29.99 7.04 -2.23
CA LYS A 188 29.24 6.66 -1.04
C LYS A 188 28.62 5.27 -1.25
N LEU A 189 28.88 4.40 -0.29
CA LEU A 189 28.25 3.10 -0.19
C LEU A 189 27.32 3.08 1.02
N THR A 190 26.03 2.80 0.81
CA THR A 190 25.07 2.57 1.89
C THR A 190 24.61 1.13 1.87
N ARG A 191 24.70 0.43 3.00
CA ARG A 191 24.16 -0.92 3.23
C ARG A 191 23.03 -0.87 4.24
N ASN A 192 21.90 -1.43 3.87
CA ASN A 192 20.70 -1.45 4.68
C ASN A 192 20.49 -2.86 5.26
N PHE A 193 20.32 -2.92 6.56
CA PHE A 193 19.96 -4.13 7.28
C PHE A 193 18.44 -4.13 7.44
N VAL A 194 17.79 -5.09 6.80
CA VAL A 194 16.34 -5.19 6.73
C VAL A 194 15.83 -6.12 7.83
N GLY A 195 14.80 -5.68 8.53
CA GLY A 195 14.07 -6.48 9.52
C GLY A 195 12.56 -6.33 9.36
N ALA A 196 11.80 -6.74 10.38
CA ALA A 196 10.34 -6.85 10.30
C ALA A 196 9.64 -5.50 10.07
N ARG A 197 10.28 -4.40 10.47
CA ARG A 197 9.77 -3.03 10.31
C ARG A 197 10.27 -2.32 9.04
N GLY A 198 11.01 -2.98 8.17
CA GLY A 198 11.72 -2.33 7.06
C GLY A 198 13.22 -2.23 7.32
N ILE A 199 13.85 -1.13 6.90
CA ILE A 199 15.28 -0.90 7.15
C ILE A 199 15.46 -0.55 8.64
N GLU A 200 16.16 -1.39 9.39
CA GLU A 200 16.38 -1.23 10.84
C GLU A 200 17.74 -0.61 11.16
N MET A 201 18.71 -0.74 10.26
CA MET A 201 20.01 -0.09 10.37
C MET A 201 20.57 0.24 8.99
N MET A 202 21.25 1.38 8.89
CA MET A 202 21.92 1.86 7.69
C MET A 202 23.40 2.07 8.02
N GLU A 203 24.27 1.38 7.31
CA GLU A 203 25.70 1.60 7.33
C GLU A 203 26.08 2.44 6.12
N THR A 204 26.75 3.57 6.32
CA THR A 204 27.19 4.45 5.23
C THR A 204 28.69 4.65 5.29
N THR A 205 29.38 4.26 4.22
CA THR A 205 30.80 4.46 4.01
C THR A 205 31.03 5.57 2.99
N VAL A 206 31.79 6.60 3.37
CA VAL A 206 32.25 7.67 2.48
C VAL A 206 33.75 7.83 2.69
N SER A 207 34.53 7.80 1.62
CA SER A 207 36.00 7.99 1.69
C SER A 207 36.70 7.08 2.73
N GLY A 208 36.23 5.83 2.84
CA GLY A 208 36.75 4.82 3.77
C GLY A 208 36.26 4.95 5.23
N VAL A 209 35.47 5.97 5.55
CA VAL A 209 34.90 6.17 6.89
C VAL A 209 33.47 5.63 6.92
N THR A 210 33.22 4.66 7.79
CA THR A 210 31.92 4.02 7.97
C THR A 210 31.17 4.58 9.18
N THR A 211 29.91 4.94 8.99
CA THR A 211 29.00 5.43 10.02
C THR A 211 27.74 4.56 10.06
N GLN A 212 27.08 4.49 11.22
CA GLN A 212 25.85 3.73 11.41
C GLN A 212 24.72 4.63 11.89
N ALA A 213 23.54 4.43 11.32
CA ALA A 213 22.32 5.14 11.67
C ALA A 213 21.13 4.17 11.74
N TYR A 214 20.22 4.39 12.69
CA TYR A 214 19.04 3.57 12.90
C TYR A 214 17.80 4.42 12.58
N PRO A 215 17.05 4.11 11.51
CA PRO A 215 15.84 4.83 11.15
C PRO A 215 14.76 4.78 12.23
N LEU A 216 14.13 5.92 12.50
CA LEU A 216 12.92 6.01 13.30
C LEU A 216 11.74 6.30 12.39
N TYR A 217 10.74 5.42 12.42
CA TYR A 217 9.53 5.55 11.62
C TYR A 217 8.34 5.98 12.47
N ASP A 218 7.42 6.76 11.88
CA ASP A 218 6.09 6.96 12.43
C ASP A 218 5.16 5.76 12.16
N THR A 219 3.90 5.86 12.59
CA THR A 219 2.88 4.81 12.39
C THR A 219 2.47 4.61 10.93
N HIS A 220 2.70 5.60 10.06
CA HIS A 220 2.45 5.48 8.63
C HIS A 220 3.63 4.85 7.88
N GLY A 221 4.81 4.82 8.52
CA GLY A 221 6.05 4.30 7.95
C GLY A 221 7.00 5.37 7.42
N ASN A 222 6.71 6.65 7.66
CA ASN A 222 7.59 7.74 7.27
C ASN A 222 8.82 7.79 8.18
N MET A 223 10.01 8.03 7.62
CA MET A 223 11.23 8.17 8.41
C MET A 223 11.30 9.59 9.00
N VAL A 224 11.04 9.72 10.30
CA VAL A 224 10.96 11.01 11.00
C VAL A 224 12.29 11.45 11.61
N ALA A 225 13.24 10.53 11.78
CA ALA A 225 14.60 10.83 12.24
C ALA A 225 15.52 9.62 12.01
N THR A 226 16.82 9.84 12.20
CA THR A 226 17.82 8.78 12.33
C THR A 226 18.51 8.90 13.68
N LEU A 227 18.68 7.77 14.38
CA LEU A 227 19.44 7.69 15.62
C LEU A 227 20.87 7.22 15.30
N SER A 228 21.89 7.89 15.82
CA SER A 228 23.30 7.51 15.64
C SER A 228 24.07 7.56 16.95
N LYS A 229 25.11 6.73 17.10
CA LYS A 229 26.03 6.85 18.24
C LYS A 229 27.10 7.90 17.96
N ASN A 230 27.56 8.57 19.01
CA ASN A 230 28.80 9.35 18.96
C ASN A 230 30.00 8.45 18.63
N THR A 231 31.13 9.05 18.23
CA THR A 231 32.35 8.31 17.87
C THR A 231 32.89 7.43 19.01
N ALA A 232 32.66 7.84 20.27
CA ALA A 232 33.06 7.08 21.45
C ALA A 232 32.15 5.88 21.75
N GLY A 233 31.00 5.75 21.07
CA GLY A 233 29.99 4.74 21.30
C GLY A 233 29.24 4.85 22.64
N THR A 234 29.42 5.96 23.36
CA THR A 234 28.93 6.18 24.72
C THR A 234 27.58 6.88 24.77
N SER A 235 27.21 7.58 23.70
CA SER A 235 25.98 8.37 23.64
C SER A 235 25.30 8.25 22.27
N TRP A 236 24.00 8.50 22.23
CA TRP A 236 23.10 8.50 21.08
C TRP A 236 22.59 9.91 20.78
N SER A 237 22.46 10.24 19.50
CA SER A 237 21.90 11.52 19.06
C SER A 237 20.90 11.30 17.94
N LEU A 238 19.87 12.14 17.91
CA LEU A 238 19.00 12.26 16.75
C LEU A 238 19.67 13.13 15.68
N GLY A 239 19.48 12.75 14.44
CA GLY A 239 19.81 13.53 13.25
C GLY A 239 18.71 13.41 12.21
N ASN A 240 18.76 14.26 11.19
CA ASN A 240 17.87 14.22 10.04
C ASN A 240 16.38 14.25 10.41
N GLU A 241 16.03 14.99 11.47
CA GLU A 241 14.66 15.10 11.95
C GLU A 241 13.76 15.78 10.92
N ARG A 242 12.60 15.16 10.65
CA ARG A 242 11.59 15.66 9.72
C ARG A 242 10.18 15.41 10.25
N SER A 243 9.25 16.27 9.87
CA SER A 243 7.81 15.99 9.93
C SER A 243 7.22 16.08 8.52
N TYR A 244 6.20 15.27 8.27
CA TYR A 244 5.54 15.19 6.97
C TYR A 244 4.07 15.59 7.10
N ASP A 245 3.52 16.12 6.02
CA ASP A 245 2.09 16.21 5.83
C ASP A 245 1.52 14.82 5.51
N VAL A 246 0.20 14.68 5.57
CA VAL A 246 -0.49 13.42 5.28
C VAL A 246 -0.21 12.90 3.86
N TRP A 247 0.17 13.77 2.92
CA TRP A 247 0.50 13.44 1.53
C TRP A 247 2.01 13.27 1.30
N GLY A 248 2.84 13.35 2.34
CA GLY A 248 4.29 13.14 2.28
C GLY A 248 5.15 14.36 1.96
N SER A 249 4.60 15.58 1.90
CA SER A 249 5.42 16.80 1.81
C SER A 249 6.05 17.09 3.16
N VAL A 250 7.28 17.62 3.18
CA VAL A 250 7.96 17.95 4.44
C VAL A 250 7.36 19.23 5.04
N ARG A 251 6.90 19.15 6.30
CA ARG A 251 6.39 20.29 7.08
C ARG A 251 7.49 20.98 7.87
N SER A 252 8.43 20.22 8.42
CA SER A 252 9.61 20.71 9.14
C SER A 252 10.80 19.81 8.90
N GLY A 253 12.01 20.39 8.94
CA GLY A 253 13.27 19.74 8.60
C GLY A 253 13.72 20.02 7.17
N VAL A 254 14.77 19.33 6.74
CA VAL A 254 15.38 19.52 5.41
C VAL A 254 14.59 18.80 4.31
N THR A 255 14.37 19.46 3.18
CA THR A 255 13.63 18.93 2.01
C THR A 255 14.51 18.21 1.00
N THR A 256 15.82 18.26 1.17
CA THR A 256 16.82 17.62 0.30
C THR A 256 17.88 16.91 1.13
N GLY A 257 18.69 16.07 0.49
CA GLY A 257 19.76 15.30 1.09
C GLY A 257 19.30 14.02 1.78
N GLY A 258 20.27 13.31 2.35
CA GLY A 258 20.05 12.03 3.00
C GLY A 258 19.29 12.14 4.34
N PRO A 259 18.78 11.01 4.86
CA PRO A 259 18.43 9.81 4.09
C PRO A 259 17.32 10.09 3.06
N LYS A 260 17.37 9.36 1.93
CA LYS A 260 16.40 9.51 0.82
C LYS A 260 15.08 8.78 1.07
N GLY A 261 15.06 7.79 1.97
CA GLY A 261 13.83 7.17 2.44
C GLY A 261 13.07 8.13 3.35
N ARG A 262 11.99 8.73 2.84
CA ARG A 262 11.22 9.76 3.56
C ARG A 262 9.79 9.34 3.83
N TYR A 263 8.95 9.33 2.80
CA TYR A 263 7.53 8.96 2.92
C TYR A 263 7.33 7.46 2.70
N VAL A 264 6.65 6.79 3.64
CA VAL A 264 6.49 5.31 3.68
C VAL A 264 7.83 4.59 3.44
N ALA A 265 8.87 5.17 4.04
CA ALA A 265 10.27 4.77 3.88
C ALA A 265 10.56 3.38 4.44
N ASN A 266 9.77 2.92 5.40
CA ASN A 266 9.85 1.58 5.96
C ASN A 266 9.68 0.50 4.87
N LEU A 267 8.97 0.80 3.79
CA LEU A 267 8.84 -0.08 2.63
C LEU A 267 9.98 0.08 1.63
N GLY A 268 11.03 0.83 1.91
CA GLY A 268 12.16 1.04 0.99
C GLY A 268 11.88 2.01 -0.16
N HIS A 269 10.79 2.78 -0.08
CA HIS A 269 10.51 3.88 -1.01
C HIS A 269 11.52 5.01 -0.82
N VAL A 270 11.95 5.63 -1.91
CA VAL A 270 12.95 6.70 -1.90
C VAL A 270 12.45 7.93 -2.63
N GLN A 271 12.77 9.12 -2.10
CA GLN A 271 12.52 10.38 -2.77
C GLN A 271 13.74 10.78 -3.60
N ASP A 272 13.50 11.19 -4.85
CA ASP A 272 14.50 11.83 -5.69
C ASP A 272 14.41 13.35 -5.50
N ASP A 273 15.45 13.95 -4.92
CA ASP A 273 15.51 15.39 -4.67
C ASP A 273 15.42 16.22 -5.95
N GLU A 274 15.94 15.68 -7.05
CA GLU A 274 16.02 16.39 -8.33
C GLU A 274 14.65 16.52 -9.02
N SER A 275 13.76 15.57 -8.78
CA SER A 275 12.40 15.57 -9.35
C SER A 275 11.32 15.94 -8.34
N GLY A 276 11.61 15.82 -7.04
CA GLY A 276 10.65 15.90 -5.94
C GLY A 276 9.74 14.67 -5.82
N LEU A 277 9.87 13.69 -6.72
CA LEU A 277 9.01 12.52 -6.78
C LEU A 277 9.52 11.41 -5.86
N ASN A 278 8.58 10.70 -5.24
CA ASN A 278 8.83 9.45 -4.56
C ASN A 278 8.76 8.30 -5.55
N TYR A 279 9.84 7.55 -5.66
CA TYR A 279 9.87 6.31 -6.41
C TYR A 279 9.22 5.21 -5.56
N MET A 280 8.00 4.82 -5.93
CA MET A 280 7.21 3.78 -5.28
C MET A 280 7.19 2.50 -6.12
N ARG A 281 8.30 2.14 -6.75
CA ARG A 281 8.46 0.97 -7.63
C ARG A 281 7.73 1.12 -8.96
N ALA A 282 6.51 0.60 -9.10
CA ALA A 282 5.82 0.60 -10.38
C ALA A 282 5.49 2.01 -10.89
N ARG A 283 5.40 2.99 -9.98
CA ARG A 283 5.05 4.37 -10.31
C ARG A 283 5.82 5.38 -9.47
N TYR A 284 5.73 6.63 -9.90
CA TYR A 284 6.25 7.78 -9.19
C TYR A 284 5.10 8.61 -8.61
N TYR A 285 5.24 8.93 -7.33
CA TYR A 285 4.26 9.67 -6.55
C TYR A 285 4.76 11.10 -6.31
N GLU A 286 3.89 12.09 -6.48
CA GLU A 286 4.19 13.50 -6.24
C GLU A 286 3.51 13.95 -4.94
N PRO A 287 4.25 14.18 -3.84
CA PRO A 287 3.67 14.62 -2.57
C PRO A 287 2.94 15.96 -2.67
N GLU A 288 3.45 16.87 -3.48
CA GLU A 288 2.90 18.21 -3.64
C GLU A 288 1.44 18.19 -4.13
N THR A 289 1.09 17.26 -5.02
CA THR A 289 -0.27 17.08 -5.54
C THR A 289 -0.97 15.85 -4.96
N GLY A 290 -0.28 15.09 -4.11
CA GLY A 290 -0.70 13.86 -3.44
C GLY A 290 -1.23 12.77 -4.37
N ARG A 291 -0.64 12.63 -5.57
CA ARG A 291 -1.10 11.71 -6.61
C ARG A 291 0.07 11.10 -7.38
N PHE A 292 -0.19 9.99 -8.06
CA PHE A 292 0.75 9.41 -9.00
C PHE A 292 0.84 10.24 -10.29
N VAL A 293 2.01 10.21 -10.94
CA VAL A 293 2.25 10.93 -12.21
C VAL A 293 1.98 10.07 -13.46
N SER A 294 1.55 8.82 -13.26
CA SER A 294 1.10 7.89 -14.30
C SER A 294 -0.09 7.07 -13.80
N GLN A 295 -0.86 6.53 -14.73
CA GLN A 295 -1.99 5.64 -14.43
C GLN A 295 -1.50 4.33 -13.80
N ASP A 296 -2.29 3.80 -12.88
CA ASP A 296 -2.12 2.44 -12.39
C ASP A 296 -2.64 1.42 -13.41
N ALA A 297 -1.76 0.57 -13.94
CA ALA A 297 -2.18 -0.50 -14.83
C ALA A 297 -2.96 -1.62 -14.12
N ALA A 298 -2.88 -1.72 -12.80
CA ALA A 298 -3.53 -2.78 -12.01
C ALA A 298 -4.74 -2.28 -11.21
N LYS A 299 -5.03 -0.97 -11.22
CA LYS A 299 -6.14 -0.42 -10.45
C LYS A 299 -7.45 -0.60 -11.20
N ILE A 300 -8.42 -1.14 -10.48
CA ILE A 300 -9.81 -1.19 -10.89
C ILE A 300 -10.55 -0.07 -10.14
N GLY A 301 -11.47 0.61 -10.82
CA GLY A 301 -12.29 1.69 -10.24
C GLY A 301 -12.14 3.02 -10.95
N HIS A 302 -12.47 4.11 -10.24
CA HIS A 302 -12.76 5.40 -10.87
C HIS A 302 -11.53 6.30 -11.08
N ASN A 303 -10.49 6.18 -10.27
CA ASN A 303 -9.34 7.09 -10.31
C ASN A 303 -7.99 6.37 -10.33
N TRP A 304 -7.38 6.27 -11.51
CA TRP A 304 -6.11 5.56 -11.68
C TRP A 304 -4.87 6.31 -11.17
N PHE A 305 -5.03 7.56 -10.74
CA PHE A 305 -3.93 8.39 -10.22
C PHE A 305 -4.00 8.63 -8.71
N SER A 306 -5.14 8.33 -8.07
CA SER A 306 -5.31 8.57 -6.64
C SER A 306 -4.34 7.71 -5.84
N TYR A 307 -3.64 8.32 -4.89
CA TYR A 307 -2.87 7.56 -3.92
C TYR A 307 -3.79 7.06 -2.82
N ALA A 308 -3.71 5.75 -2.53
CA ALA A 308 -4.35 5.14 -1.37
C ALA A 308 -5.87 5.43 -1.24
N ASP A 309 -6.60 5.59 -2.36
CA ASP A 309 -8.01 6.00 -2.41
C ASP A 309 -8.32 7.29 -1.61
N ASN A 310 -7.40 8.26 -1.62
CA ASN A 310 -7.48 9.47 -0.80
C ASN A 310 -7.55 9.24 0.71
N LEU A 311 -7.07 8.08 1.17
CA LEU A 311 -6.95 7.69 2.57
C LEU A 311 -5.47 7.52 2.98
N PRO A 312 -4.62 8.54 2.80
CA PRO A 312 -3.17 8.42 2.99
C PRO A 312 -2.77 8.29 4.46
N THR A 313 -3.70 8.40 5.41
CA THR A 313 -3.43 8.22 6.85
C THR A 313 -3.50 6.76 7.28
N VAL A 314 -4.21 5.92 6.51
CA VAL A 314 -4.55 4.53 6.86
C VAL A 314 -3.99 3.54 5.86
N LYS A 315 -4.08 3.87 4.58
CA LYS A 315 -3.67 3.02 3.47
C LYS A 315 -2.28 3.43 3.00
N ILE A 316 -1.48 2.43 2.66
CA ILE A 316 -0.16 2.57 2.05
C ILE A 316 -0.14 1.82 0.73
N ASP A 317 0.52 2.36 -0.29
CA ASP A 317 0.79 1.62 -1.52
C ASP A 317 2.20 1.01 -1.43
N GLN A 318 2.27 -0.31 -1.33
CA GLN A 318 3.54 -1.02 -1.16
C GLN A 318 4.31 -1.14 -2.47
N THR A 319 3.62 -1.30 -3.59
CA THR A 319 4.27 -1.65 -4.87
C THR A 319 4.16 -0.54 -5.91
N GLY A 320 3.47 0.55 -5.57
CA GLY A 320 3.02 1.53 -6.54
C GLY A 320 1.92 0.95 -7.43
N ARG A 321 1.29 -0.15 -7.05
CA ARG A 321 0.12 -0.75 -7.71
C ARG A 321 -0.92 -1.00 -6.64
N TYR A 322 -2.10 -0.43 -6.83
CA TYR A 322 -3.18 -0.58 -5.89
C TYR A 322 -4.05 -1.78 -6.27
N SER A 323 -3.73 -2.96 -5.72
CA SER A 323 -4.63 -4.13 -5.81
C SER A 323 -5.55 -4.16 -4.60
N HIS A 324 -6.86 -4.06 -4.82
CA HIS A 324 -7.86 -4.18 -3.75
C HIS A 324 -7.88 -5.62 -3.20
N TRP A 325 -7.09 -5.90 -2.15
CA TRP A 325 -7.12 -7.15 -1.38
C TRP A 325 -8.50 -7.46 -0.74
N PHE A 326 -9.43 -6.51 -0.78
CA PHE A 326 -10.66 -6.53 0.00
C PHE A 326 -11.77 -7.45 -0.56
N TYR A 327 -11.74 -7.79 -1.85
CA TYR A 327 -12.82 -8.58 -2.47
C TYR A 327 -12.71 -10.09 -2.21
N ALA A 328 -11.50 -10.62 -2.00
CA ALA A 328 -11.32 -12.04 -1.66
C ALA A 328 -11.86 -12.38 -0.26
N GLY A 329 -11.69 -11.48 0.72
CA GLY A 329 -12.20 -11.67 2.09
C GLY A 329 -13.72 -11.62 2.17
N ALA A 330 -14.36 -10.71 1.42
CA ALA A 330 -15.81 -10.60 1.37
C ALA A 330 -16.48 -11.82 0.69
N ALA A 331 -15.84 -12.40 -0.34
CA ALA A 331 -16.29 -13.64 -0.96
C ALA A 331 -16.23 -14.83 0.02
N VAL A 332 -15.16 -14.94 0.81
CA VAL A 332 -15.03 -15.98 1.84
C VAL A 332 -16.06 -15.81 2.97
N TYR A 333 -16.32 -14.58 3.40
CA TYR A 333 -17.28 -14.29 4.47
C TYR A 333 -18.73 -14.57 4.04
N THR A 334 -19.10 -14.19 2.82
CA THR A 334 -20.44 -14.43 2.28
C THR A 334 -20.69 -15.92 1.99
N LEU A 335 -19.70 -16.66 1.49
CA LEU A 335 -19.78 -18.12 1.32
C LEU A 335 -19.90 -18.87 2.66
N GLY A 336 -19.22 -18.40 3.71
CA GLY A 336 -19.32 -18.95 5.06
C GLY A 336 -20.70 -18.76 5.70
N ILE A 337 -21.33 -17.59 5.49
CA ILE A 337 -22.70 -17.31 5.95
C ILE A 337 -23.72 -18.18 5.18
N LEU A 338 -23.57 -18.30 3.86
CA LEU A 338 -24.48 -19.10 3.02
C LEU A 338 -24.43 -20.59 3.38
N GLN A 339 -23.24 -21.14 3.69
CA GLN A 339 -23.10 -22.53 4.13
C GLN A 339 -23.66 -22.77 5.54
N SER A 340 -23.51 -21.80 6.45
CA SER A 340 -24.07 -21.89 7.81
C SER A 340 -25.60 -21.91 7.78
N LEU A 341 -26.21 -21.14 6.88
CA LEU A 341 -27.66 -21.16 6.63
C LEU A 341 -28.11 -22.49 5.98
N PHE A 342 -27.32 -23.05 5.07
CA PHE A 342 -27.60 -24.35 4.44
C PHE A 342 -27.50 -25.53 5.44
N ALA A 343 -26.48 -25.51 6.31
CA ALA A 343 -26.33 -26.49 7.39
C ALA A 343 -27.48 -26.38 8.43
N GLY A 344 -27.90 -25.16 8.77
CA GLY A 344 -29.08 -24.92 9.61
C GLY A 344 -30.38 -25.44 8.99
N ALA A 345 -30.55 -25.28 7.68
CA ALA A 345 -31.70 -25.82 6.95
C ALA A 345 -31.70 -27.37 6.91
N LEU A 346 -30.53 -28.01 6.78
CA LEU A 346 -30.39 -29.47 6.82
C LEU A 346 -30.73 -30.06 8.20
N LEU A 347 -30.33 -29.37 9.28
CA LEU A 347 -30.65 -29.71 10.68
C LEU A 347 -32.17 -29.70 10.97
N ILE A 348 -32.91 -28.79 10.32
CA ILE A 348 -34.39 -28.73 10.42
C ILE A 348 -35.05 -29.87 9.64
N ILE A 349 -34.37 -30.42 8.63
CA ILE A 349 -34.90 -31.50 7.78
C ILE A 349 -34.65 -32.88 8.39
N ASN A 350 -33.48 -33.11 9.03
CA ASN A 350 -33.04 -34.40 9.56
C ASN A 350 -32.90 -34.41 11.10
N ASN A 351 -33.86 -35.00 11.82
CA ASN A 351 -33.87 -35.06 13.28
C ASN A 351 -33.19 -36.30 13.89
N THR A 352 -32.39 -37.06 13.13
CA THR A 352 -31.68 -38.25 13.64
C THR A 352 -30.23 -37.92 14.06
N PRO A 353 -29.74 -38.34 15.24
CA PRO A 353 -28.42 -37.97 15.76
C PRO A 353 -27.23 -38.30 14.84
N THR A 354 -27.32 -39.38 14.07
CA THR A 354 -26.27 -39.86 13.16
C THR A 354 -26.13 -38.98 11.90
N GLY A 355 -27.25 -38.54 11.31
CA GLY A 355 -27.23 -37.67 10.13
C GLY A 355 -26.71 -36.25 10.41
N VAL A 356 -26.90 -35.76 11.64
CA VAL A 356 -26.38 -34.46 12.09
C VAL A 356 -24.85 -34.48 12.20
N ILE A 357 -24.27 -35.57 12.73
CA ILE A 357 -22.82 -35.70 12.90
C ILE A 357 -22.12 -35.83 11.54
N GLU A 358 -22.69 -36.57 10.59
CA GLU A 358 -22.15 -36.72 9.23
C GLU A 358 -22.18 -35.38 8.45
N ALA A 359 -23.30 -34.63 8.55
CA ALA A 359 -23.43 -33.32 7.90
C ALA A 359 -22.46 -32.28 8.46
N ILE A 360 -22.27 -32.26 9.79
CA ILE A 360 -21.30 -31.37 10.44
C ILE A 360 -19.86 -31.74 10.03
N LYS A 361 -19.52 -33.03 9.92
CA LYS A 361 -18.19 -33.47 9.46
C LYS A 361 -17.90 -33.07 8.01
N ALA A 362 -18.87 -33.27 7.10
CA ALA A 362 -18.73 -32.91 5.69
C ALA A 362 -18.56 -31.38 5.50
N ALA A 363 -19.35 -30.58 6.22
CA ALA A 363 -19.22 -29.12 6.22
C ALA A 363 -17.86 -28.66 6.79
N SER A 364 -17.39 -29.27 7.88
CA SER A 364 -16.11 -28.91 8.51
C SER A 364 -14.91 -29.20 7.61
N ILE A 365 -14.92 -30.33 6.89
CA ILE A 365 -13.83 -30.71 5.98
C ILE A 365 -13.79 -29.80 4.75
N ALA A 366 -14.95 -29.40 4.22
CA ALA A 366 -15.03 -28.49 3.07
C ALA A 366 -14.47 -27.09 3.41
N VAL A 367 -14.76 -26.56 4.61
CA VAL A 367 -14.22 -25.27 5.08
C VAL A 367 -12.70 -25.30 5.18
N ILE A 368 -12.12 -26.39 5.70
CA ILE A 368 -10.66 -26.53 5.82
C ILE A 368 -9.99 -26.62 4.44
N LEU A 369 -10.57 -27.36 3.49
CA LEU A 369 -10.01 -27.53 2.15
C LEU A 369 -10.08 -26.25 1.31
N ILE A 370 -11.17 -25.49 1.42
CA ILE A 370 -11.30 -24.19 0.74
C ILE A 370 -10.34 -23.15 1.36
N GLY A 371 -10.20 -23.14 2.69
CA GLY A 371 -9.22 -22.27 3.38
C GLY A 371 -7.78 -22.57 2.96
N LEU A 372 -7.43 -23.84 2.77
CA LEU A 372 -6.12 -24.26 2.26
C LEU A 372 -5.91 -23.90 0.78
N GLY A 373 -6.92 -24.08 -0.06
CA GLY A 373 -6.86 -23.71 -1.49
C GLY A 373 -6.66 -22.21 -1.70
N VAL A 374 -7.38 -21.37 -0.95
CA VAL A 374 -7.23 -19.90 -1.03
C VAL A 374 -5.87 -19.46 -0.48
N SER A 375 -5.38 -20.09 0.61
CA SER A 375 -4.05 -19.80 1.15
C SER A 375 -2.94 -20.12 0.15
N LEU A 376 -3.08 -21.20 -0.63
CA LEU A 376 -2.12 -21.58 -1.67
C LEU A 376 -2.13 -20.63 -2.87
N ILE A 377 -3.30 -20.10 -3.26
CA ILE A 377 -3.41 -19.07 -4.31
C ILE A 377 -2.78 -17.74 -3.84
N SER A 378 -3.04 -17.34 -2.59
CA SER A 378 -2.45 -16.14 -1.99
C SER A 378 -0.92 -16.22 -1.87
N ILE A 379 -0.37 -17.40 -1.59
CA ILE A 379 1.08 -17.63 -1.57
C ILE A 379 1.64 -17.57 -3.02
N GLY A 380 0.93 -18.13 -4.00
CA GLY A 380 1.36 -18.14 -5.41
C GLY A 380 1.38 -16.77 -6.10
N VAL A 381 0.50 -15.82 -5.72
CA VAL A 381 0.50 -14.45 -6.25
C VAL A 381 1.57 -13.56 -5.60
N SER A 382 2.04 -13.94 -4.40
CA SER A 382 3.11 -13.21 -3.70
C SER A 382 4.53 -13.47 -4.23
N GLN A 383 4.74 -14.56 -4.97
CA GLN A 383 6.00 -14.86 -5.63
C GLN A 383 5.80 -14.94 -7.14
N GLU A 384 6.33 -13.96 -7.88
CA GLU A 384 6.40 -14.00 -9.35
C GLU A 384 7.09 -15.30 -9.78
N ASN A 385 6.30 -16.27 -10.24
CA ASN A 385 6.83 -17.47 -10.88
C ASN A 385 6.00 -17.73 -12.14
N GLU A 386 6.66 -17.75 -13.30
CA GLU A 386 6.06 -17.86 -14.64
C GLU A 386 5.26 -19.17 -14.88
N ASN A 387 5.16 -20.05 -13.89
CA ASN A 387 4.34 -21.25 -13.91
C ASN A 387 2.92 -21.03 -13.35
N LEU A 388 2.41 -19.80 -13.33
CA LEU A 388 1.06 -19.45 -12.85
C LEU A 388 -0.03 -20.31 -13.52
N ASN A 389 0.16 -20.67 -14.79
CA ASN A 389 -0.77 -21.52 -15.55
C ASN A 389 -0.84 -22.97 -15.02
N ALA A 390 0.25 -23.50 -14.45
CA ALA A 390 0.25 -24.85 -13.88
C ALA A 390 -0.40 -24.88 -12.49
N SER A 391 -0.17 -23.87 -11.66
CA SER A 391 -0.75 -23.78 -10.31
C SER A 391 -2.26 -23.51 -10.33
N VAL A 392 -2.73 -22.66 -11.24
CA VAL A 392 -4.16 -22.41 -11.48
C VAL A 392 -4.84 -23.64 -12.10
N ALA A 393 -4.16 -24.35 -13.01
CA ALA A 393 -4.66 -25.61 -13.57
C ALA A 393 -4.73 -26.74 -12.51
N ILE A 394 -3.72 -26.85 -11.63
CA ILE A 394 -3.74 -27.82 -10.52
C ILE A 394 -4.86 -27.47 -9.53
N GLY A 395 -5.11 -26.18 -9.24
CA GLY A 395 -6.23 -25.72 -8.43
C GLY A 395 -7.59 -26.06 -9.04
N GLY A 396 -7.76 -25.85 -10.34
CA GLY A 396 -8.98 -26.23 -11.08
C GLY A 396 -9.22 -27.74 -11.10
N VAL A 397 -8.18 -28.53 -11.36
CA VAL A 397 -8.25 -30.01 -11.34
C VAL A 397 -8.54 -30.55 -9.93
N LEU A 398 -7.97 -29.94 -8.89
CA LEU A 398 -8.29 -30.32 -7.50
C LEU A 398 -9.77 -30.03 -7.19
N ILE A 399 -10.30 -28.90 -7.64
CA ILE A 399 -11.70 -28.52 -7.46
C ILE A 399 -12.64 -29.49 -8.18
N GLU A 400 -12.32 -29.92 -9.41
CA GLU A 400 -13.12 -30.91 -10.15
C GLU A 400 -13.09 -32.31 -9.50
N VAL A 401 -11.92 -32.76 -9.05
CA VAL A 401 -11.77 -34.05 -8.34
C VAL A 401 -12.49 -34.01 -6.98
N LEU A 402 -12.46 -32.87 -6.28
CA LEU A 402 -13.19 -32.64 -5.05
C LEU A 402 -14.71 -32.57 -5.28
N PHE A 403 -15.18 -31.93 -6.36
CA PHE A 403 -16.58 -31.91 -6.77
C PHE A 403 -17.08 -33.33 -7.13
N ALA A 404 -16.29 -34.13 -7.85
CA ALA A 404 -16.63 -35.50 -8.21
C ALA A 404 -16.73 -36.41 -6.97
N ASN A 405 -15.85 -36.22 -5.98
CA ASN A 405 -15.90 -36.94 -4.70
C ASN A 405 -17.08 -36.48 -3.81
N LEU A 406 -17.40 -35.19 -3.81
CA LEU A 406 -18.55 -34.65 -3.09
C LEU A 406 -19.87 -35.16 -3.71
N ILE A 407 -19.99 -35.19 -5.04
CA ILE A 407 -21.15 -35.76 -5.75
C ILE A 407 -21.30 -37.26 -5.44
N LYS A 408 -20.20 -38.03 -5.39
CA LYS A 408 -20.21 -39.46 -5.00
C LYS A 408 -20.63 -39.69 -3.54
N GLN A 409 -20.36 -38.75 -2.65
CA GLN A 409 -20.80 -38.82 -1.24
C GLN A 409 -22.27 -38.39 -1.06
N ILE A 410 -22.80 -37.52 -1.93
CA ILE A 410 -24.19 -37.05 -1.87
C ILE A 410 -25.16 -38.00 -2.60
N THR A 411 -24.71 -38.75 -3.60
CA THR A 411 -25.58 -39.65 -4.40
C THR A 411 -26.30 -40.74 -3.59
N PRO A 412 -25.68 -41.39 -2.57
CA PRO A 412 -26.37 -42.36 -1.72
C PRO A 412 -27.48 -41.75 -0.84
N MET A 413 -27.38 -40.46 -0.49
CA MET A 413 -28.39 -39.78 0.35
C MET A 413 -29.68 -39.45 -0.41
N ALA A 414 -29.68 -39.51 -1.75
CA ALA A 414 -30.82 -39.14 -2.58
C ALA A 414 -31.80 -40.30 -2.86
N ILE A 415 -31.48 -41.55 -2.48
CA ILE A 415 -32.26 -42.73 -2.90
C ILE A 415 -33.26 -43.27 -1.84
N GLU A 416 -33.25 -42.78 -0.61
CA GLU A 416 -34.24 -43.18 0.41
C GLU A 416 -35.20 -42.07 0.87
N THR A 417 -35.61 -41.16 -0.02
CA THR A 417 -36.68 -40.19 0.31
C THR A 417 -38.07 -40.71 -0.10
N ALA A 418 -38.48 -41.85 0.46
CA ALA A 418 -39.89 -42.21 0.51
C ALA A 418 -40.49 -41.66 1.81
N MET A 419 -41.22 -40.54 1.68
CA MET A 419 -42.50 -40.23 2.35
C MET A 419 -42.65 -38.78 2.86
N ILE A 420 -43.56 -38.09 2.16
CA ILE A 420 -44.64 -37.25 2.69
C ILE A 420 -44.24 -35.89 3.33
N GLY A 421 -44.55 -34.80 2.60
CA GLY A 421 -44.98 -33.53 3.21
C GLY A 421 -44.10 -32.28 3.10
N LYS A 422 -42.89 -32.33 2.52
CA LYS A 422 -41.92 -31.21 2.55
C LYS A 422 -41.57 -30.61 1.17
N THR A 423 -42.51 -30.57 0.23
CA THR A 423 -42.28 -30.17 -1.18
C THR A 423 -42.10 -28.68 -1.43
N HIS A 424 -42.50 -27.78 -0.52
CA HIS A 424 -42.38 -26.33 -0.72
C HIS A 424 -41.06 -25.75 -0.20
N THR A 425 -40.54 -26.25 0.92
CA THR A 425 -39.29 -25.76 1.54
C THR A 425 -38.04 -26.20 0.78
N ALA A 426 -38.02 -27.43 0.26
CA ALA A 426 -36.94 -27.91 -0.59
C ALA A 426 -36.86 -27.15 -1.93
N LYS A 427 -38.01 -26.80 -2.53
CA LYS A 427 -38.08 -25.97 -3.74
C LYS A 427 -37.64 -24.53 -3.48
N ALA A 428 -37.98 -23.96 -2.32
CA ALA A 428 -37.53 -22.63 -1.91
C ALA A 428 -36.00 -22.58 -1.67
N GLY A 429 -35.43 -23.60 -1.03
CA GLY A 429 -33.98 -23.72 -0.84
C GLY A 429 -33.21 -23.88 -2.16
N LEU A 430 -33.72 -24.68 -3.09
CA LEU A 430 -33.13 -24.85 -4.41
C LEU A 430 -33.23 -23.57 -5.26
N ALA A 431 -34.34 -22.83 -5.15
CA ALA A 431 -34.54 -21.56 -5.85
C ALA A 431 -33.63 -20.45 -5.32
N LEU A 432 -33.43 -20.38 -3.99
CA LEU A 432 -32.46 -19.47 -3.37
C LEU A 432 -31.03 -19.81 -3.78
N PHE A 433 -30.67 -21.08 -3.83
CA PHE A 433 -29.35 -21.54 -4.29
C PHE A 433 -29.10 -21.19 -5.77
N ALA A 434 -30.09 -21.42 -6.64
CA ALA A 434 -30.00 -21.07 -8.06
C ALA A 434 -29.93 -19.54 -8.27
N TYR A 435 -30.67 -18.75 -7.49
CA TYR A 435 -30.61 -17.29 -7.53
C TYR A 435 -29.24 -16.76 -7.08
N SER A 436 -28.64 -17.35 -6.05
CA SER A 436 -27.28 -16.99 -5.60
C SER A 436 -26.20 -17.36 -6.63
N LEU A 437 -26.35 -18.49 -7.35
CA LEU A 437 -25.47 -18.87 -8.47
C LEU A 437 -25.58 -17.90 -9.65
N LEU A 438 -26.77 -17.38 -9.94
CA LEU A 438 -26.97 -16.33 -10.96
C LEU A 438 -26.34 -14.99 -10.55
N CYS A 439 -26.48 -14.58 -9.29
CA CYS A 439 -25.80 -13.39 -8.77
C CYS A 439 -24.27 -13.54 -8.76
N PHE A 440 -23.76 -14.74 -8.48
CA PHE A 440 -22.34 -15.05 -8.57
C PHE A 440 -21.84 -15.05 -10.02
N GLY A 441 -22.59 -15.64 -10.95
CA GLY A 441 -22.28 -15.56 -12.38
C GLY A 441 -22.27 -14.12 -12.92
N TYR A 442 -23.16 -13.26 -12.41
CA TYR A 442 -23.17 -11.83 -12.74
C TYR A 442 -21.93 -11.11 -12.19
N LEU A 443 -21.53 -11.39 -10.94
CA LEU A 443 -20.31 -10.82 -10.33
C LEU A 443 -19.03 -11.28 -11.04
N VAL A 444 -18.95 -12.55 -11.45
CA VAL A 444 -17.83 -13.09 -12.23
C VAL A 444 -17.85 -12.56 -13.67
N SER A 445 -19.01 -12.28 -14.26
CA SER A 445 -19.07 -11.67 -15.60
C SER A 445 -18.61 -10.21 -15.62
N MET A 446 -18.71 -9.49 -14.50
CA MET A 446 -18.10 -8.16 -14.35
C MET A 446 -16.57 -8.20 -14.22
N GLU A 447 -15.98 -9.40 -14.08
CA GLU A 447 -14.54 -9.68 -14.00
C GLU A 447 -13.90 -9.86 -15.39
N PHE A 448 -14.69 -9.88 -16.47
CA PHE A 448 -14.22 -10.20 -17.84
C PHE A 448 -14.63 -9.21 -18.95
N ASP A 449 -15.30 -8.09 -18.65
CA ASP A 449 -15.59 -7.01 -19.62
C ASP A 449 -14.85 -5.71 -19.31
#